data_AF-A0A968NMP2-F1
#
_entry.id   AF-A0A968NMP2-F1
#
_cell.length_a   1.000
_cell.length_b   1.000
_cell.length_c   1.000
_cell.angle_alpha   90.00
_cell.angle_beta   90.00
_cell.angle_gamma   90.00
#
_symmetry.space_group_name_H-M   'P 1'
#
loop_
_entity.id
_entity.type
_entity.pdbx_description
1 polymer ?
#
loop_
_entity_poly.entity_id
_entity_poly.type
_entity_poly.pdbx_seq_one_letter_code
_entity_poly.pdbx_strand_id
1 'polypeptide(L)'
;LELFLGIYEKQLRFFSPDKQLIPTDKERADTAQQQAQAAQLQAQAAQQRAESAQLQAETERLQKEAAQKQAEEFKRMLKALGVDPDA
;
A
#
# COMPACT_ATOMS: atom_id res chain seq x y z
N LEU A 1 -31.40 15.37 21.45
CA LEU A 1 -31.23 13.96 21.07
C LEU A 1 -32.28 13.17 21.83
N GLU A 2 -33.06 12.35 21.14
CA GLU A 2 -33.94 11.36 21.77
C GLU A 2 -33.16 10.04 21.88
N LEU A 3 -33.09 9.48 23.08
CA LEU A 3 -32.35 8.26 23.39
C LEU A 3 -33.33 7.28 24.04
N PHE A 4 -33.31 6.03 23.58
CA PHE A 4 -34.16 4.97 24.11
C PHE A 4 -33.35 4.06 25.02
N LEU A 5 -33.93 3.69 26.16
CA LEU A 5 -33.31 2.73 27.07
C LEU A 5 -33.95 1.35 26.84
N GLY A 6 -33.15 0.35 26.51
CA GLY A 6 -33.59 -1.01 26.25
C GLY A 6 -32.73 -2.05 26.98
N ILE A 7 -33.20 -3.29 27.01
CA ILE A 7 -32.44 -4.41 27.58
C ILE A 7 -31.75 -5.15 26.42
N TYR A 8 -30.44 -5.26 26.49
CA TYR A 8 -29.60 -6.01 25.57
C TYR A 8 -28.57 -6.81 26.36
N GLU A 9 -28.39 -8.09 26.05
CA GLU A 9 -27.52 -9.00 26.79
C GLU A 9 -27.74 -8.96 28.32
N LYS A 10 -29.01 -8.92 28.75
CA LYS A 10 -29.44 -8.82 30.16
C LYS A 10 -28.94 -7.55 30.87
N GLN A 11 -28.52 -6.53 30.13
CA GLN A 11 -28.03 -5.24 30.65
C GLN A 11 -28.84 -4.08 30.06
N LEU A 12 -28.91 -2.96 30.79
CA LEU A 12 -29.49 -1.72 30.29
C LEU A 12 -28.54 -1.05 29.29
N ARG A 13 -29.01 -0.79 28.08
CA ARG A 13 -28.23 -0.15 27.01
C ARG A 13 -29.03 0.95 26.32
N PHE A 14 -28.33 1.97 25.82
CA PHE A 14 -28.93 3.06 25.04
C PHE A 14 -29.06 2.68 23.57
N PHE A 15 -30.15 3.13 22.96
CA PHE A 15 -30.47 2.96 21.56
C PHE A 15 -30.78 4.31 20.91
N SER A 16 -30.44 4.44 19.64
CA SER A 16 -30.84 5.58 18.80
C SER A 16 -32.34 5.52 18.46
N PRO A 17 -32.92 6.61 17.92
CA PRO A 17 -34.28 6.60 17.40
C PRO A 17 -34.53 5.54 16.32
N ASP A 18 -33.48 5.20 15.57
CA ASP A 18 -33.49 4.13 14.57
C ASP A 18 -33.36 2.72 15.17
N LYS A 19 -33.48 2.59 16.49
CA LYS A 19 -33.34 1.34 17.26
C LYS A 19 -31.97 0.68 17.14
N GLN A 20 -30.92 1.46 16.83
CA GLN A 20 -29.55 0.96 16.82
C GLN A 20 -28.92 1.06 18.19
N LEU A 21 -28.22 0.01 18.62
CA LEU A 21 -27.49 0.00 19.89
C LEU A 21 -26.37 1.03 19.85
N ILE A 22 -26.32 1.91 20.85
CA ILE A 22 -25.25 2.91 20.98
C ILE A 22 -24.10 2.25 21.75
N PRO A 23 -22.89 2.16 21.15
CA PRO A 23 -21.74 1.59 21.84
C PRO A 23 -21.34 2.46 23.03
N THR A 24 -20.90 1.82 24.11
CA THR A 24 -20.31 2.49 25.27
C THR A 24 -19.01 3.18 24.89
N ASP A 25 -18.58 4.13 25.72
CA ASP A 25 -17.32 4.85 25.50
C ASP A 25 -16.12 3.89 25.39
N LYS A 26 -16.14 2.82 26.20
CA LYS A 26 -15.13 1.76 26.15
C LYS A 26 -15.16 1.02 24.82
N GLU A 27 -16.32 0.54 24.36
CA GLU A 27 -16.45 -0.15 23.07
C GLU A 27 -16.01 0.74 21.90
N ARG A 28 -16.31 2.05 21.94
CA ARG A 28 -15.83 3.00 20.93
C ARG A 28 -14.31 3.18 21.00
N ALA A 29 -13.74 3.27 22.19
CA ALA A 29 -12.29 3.39 22.37
C ALA A 29 -11.55 2.13 21.88
N ASP A 30 -12.03 0.94 22.24
CA ASP A 30 -11.47 -0.34 21.78
C ASP A 30 -11.53 -0.44 20.24
N THR A 31 -12.66 -0.08 19.64
CA THR A 31 -12.83 -0.07 18.18
C THR A 31 -11.87 0.94 17.52
N ALA A 32 -11.77 2.16 18.05
CA ALA A 32 -10.87 3.18 17.55
C ALA A 32 -9.40 2.74 17.64
N GLN A 33 -9.01 2.08 18.73
CA GLN A 33 -7.65 1.57 18.92
C GLN A 33 -7.34 0.43 17.94
N GLN A 34 -8.30 -0.46 17.68
CA GLN A 34 -8.14 -1.52 16.66
C GLN A 34 -8.01 -0.93 15.25
N GLN A 35 -8.83 0.07 14.92
CA GLN A 35 -8.75 0.76 13.63
C GLN A 35 -7.41 1.49 13.45
N ALA A 36 -6.93 2.15 14.49
CA ALA A 36 -5.62 2.83 14.47
C ALA A 36 -4.48 1.83 14.22
N GLN A 37 -4.49 0.68 14.91
CA GLN A 37 -3.51 -0.38 14.70
C GLN A 37 -3.58 -0.97 13.29
N ALA A 38 -4.78 -1.24 12.78
CA ALA A 38 -4.97 -1.73 11.42
C ALA A 38 -4.47 -0.73 10.37
N ALA A 39 -4.77 0.56 10.56
CA ALA A 39 -4.30 1.63 9.67
C ALA A 39 -2.77 1.76 9.71
N GLN A 40 -2.13 1.64 10.89
CA GLN A 40 -0.67 1.64 11.00
C GLN A 40 -0.04 0.45 10.28
N LEU A 41 -0.62 -0.75 10.42
CA LEU A 41 -0.11 -1.94 9.73
C LEU A 41 -0.24 -1.79 8.21
N GLN A 42 -1.37 -1.26 7.72
CA GLN A 42 -1.56 -0.98 6.30
C GLN A 42 -0.56 0.06 5.77
N ALA A 43 -0.30 1.12 6.55
CA ALA A 43 0.68 2.14 6.18
C ALA A 43 2.10 1.55 6.07
N GLN A 44 2.51 0.72 7.03
CA GLN A 44 3.81 0.03 6.98
C GLN A 44 3.90 -0.91 5.77
N ALA A 45 2.86 -1.70 5.51
CA ALA A 45 2.83 -2.58 4.35
C ALA A 45 2.89 -1.80 3.02
N ALA A 46 2.24 -0.64 2.94
CA ALA A 46 2.30 0.24 1.78
C ALA A 46 3.70 0.83 1.58
N GLN A 47 4.38 1.24 2.66
CA GLN A 47 5.76 1.72 2.62
C GLN A 47 6.72 0.65 2.10
N GLN A 48 6.66 -0.57 2.65
CA GLN A 48 7.51 -1.67 2.19
C GLN A 48 7.29 -2.01 0.71
N ARG A 49 6.04 -1.95 0.22
CA ARG A 49 5.73 -2.12 -1.20
C ARG A 49 6.30 -1.00 -2.07
N ALA A 50 6.24 0.24 -1.59
CA ALA A 50 6.82 1.36 -2.31
C ALA A 50 8.36 1.24 -2.40
N GLU A 51 9.02 0.88 -1.31
CA GLU A 51 10.47 0.68 -1.26
C GLU A 51 10.93 -0.45 -2.20
N SER A 52 10.24 -1.59 -2.16
CA SER A 52 10.53 -2.71 -3.07
C SER A 52 10.28 -2.36 -4.54
N ALA A 53 9.21 -1.61 -4.85
CA ALA A 53 8.95 -1.13 -6.21
C ALA A 53 10.04 -0.16 -6.68
N GLN A 54 10.55 0.71 -5.80
CA GLN A 54 11.66 1.61 -6.11
C GLN A 54 12.95 0.84 -6.42
N LEU A 55 13.30 -0.16 -5.60
CA LEU A 55 14.46 -1.04 -5.83
C LEU A 55 14.36 -1.78 -7.16
N GLN A 56 13.18 -2.30 -7.51
CA GLN A 56 12.95 -2.95 -8.80
C GLN A 56 13.11 -1.98 -9.97
N ALA A 57 12.54 -0.77 -9.85
CA ALA A 57 12.66 0.25 -10.89
C ALA A 57 14.11 0.71 -11.09
N GLU A 58 14.89 0.84 -10.01
CA GLU A 58 16.31 1.18 -10.08
C GLU A 58 17.12 0.06 -10.73
N THR A 59 16.86 -1.20 -10.35
CA THR A 59 17.50 -2.37 -10.96
C THR A 59 17.20 -2.45 -12.46
N GLU A 60 15.95 -2.23 -12.86
CA GLU A 60 15.57 -2.23 -14.28
C GLU A 60 16.26 -1.10 -15.05
N ARG A 61 16.39 0.08 -14.45
CA ARG A 61 17.14 1.20 -15.05
C ARG A 61 18.61 0.85 -15.27
N LEU A 62 19.27 0.26 -14.27
CA LEU A 62 20.66 -0.16 -14.37
C LEU A 62 20.85 -1.23 -15.46
N GLN A 63 19.94 -2.21 -15.54
CA GLN A 63 19.99 -3.23 -16.61
C GLN A 63 19.79 -2.62 -18.00
N LYS A 64 18.84 -1.69 -18.15
CA LYS A 64 18.63 -0.98 -19.42
C LYS A 64 19.87 -0.18 -19.83
N GLU A 65 20.49 0.54 -18.90
CA GLU A 65 21.72 1.28 -19.20
C GLU A 65 22.88 0.36 -19.58
N ALA A 66 23.06 -0.75 -18.87
CA ALA A 66 24.09 -1.75 -19.20
C ALA A 66 23.86 -2.37 -20.58
N ALA A 67 22.61 -2.72 -20.90
CA ALA A 67 22.25 -3.27 -22.20
C ALA A 67 22.47 -2.25 -23.33
N GLN A 68 22.18 -0.96 -23.10
CA GLN A 68 22.46 0.11 -24.06
C GLN A 68 23.97 0.25 -24.32
N LYS A 69 24.79 0.30 -23.26
CA LYS A 69 26.25 0.37 -23.39
C LYS A 69 26.80 -0.82 -24.17
N GLN A 70 26.33 -2.03 -23.87
CA GLN A 70 26.73 -3.23 -24.61
C GLN A 70 26.31 -3.14 -26.08
N ALA A 71 25.08 -2.72 -26.38
CA ALA A 71 24.60 -2.54 -27.74
C ALA A 71 25.43 -1.51 -28.51
N GLU A 72 25.78 -0.38 -27.90
CA GLU A 72 26.66 0.63 -28.51
C GLU A 72 28.06 0.07 -28.80
N GLU A 73 28.65 -0.68 -27.87
CA GLU A 73 29.95 -1.32 -28.07
C GLU A 73 29.91 -2.37 -29.19
N PHE A 74 28.85 -3.19 -29.25
CA PHE A 74 28.64 -4.12 -30.36
C PHE A 74 28.47 -3.39 -31.69
N LYS A 75 27.70 -2.30 -31.75
CA LYS A 75 27.57 -1.46 -32.94
C LYS A 75 28.92 -0.90 -33.39
N ARG A 76 29.73 -0.41 -32.45
CA ARG A 76 31.10 0.06 -32.74
C ARG A 76 31.98 -1.03 -33.31
N MET A 77 31.92 -2.24 -32.74
CA MET A 77 32.72 -3.37 -33.20
C MET A 77 32.28 -3.84 -34.61
N LEU A 78 30.97 -3.93 -34.88
CA LEU A 78 30.45 -4.25 -36.21
C LEU A 78 30.89 -3.23 -37.27
N LYS A 79 30.80 -1.94 -36.93
CA LYS A 79 31.27 -0.85 -37.79
C LYS A 79 32.78 -0.94 -38.08
N ALA A 80 33.59 -1.31 -37.08
CA ALA A 80 35.02 -1.53 -37.25
C ALA A 80 35.35 -2.73 -38.16
N LEU A 81 34.49 -3.76 -38.19
CA LEU A 81 34.57 -4.87 -39.14
C LEU A 81 34.00 -4.56 -40.53
N GLY A 82 33.53 -3.33 -40.78
CA GLY A 82 32.98 -2.92 -42.08
C GLY A 82 31.55 -3.38 -42.35
N VAL A 83 30.85 -3.89 -41.33
CA VAL A 83 29.42 -4.22 -41.39
C VAL A 83 28.64 -3.04 -40.84
N ASP A 84 27.74 -2.47 -41.63
CA ASP A 84 26.90 -1.35 -41.17
C ASP A 84 25.82 -1.88 -40.21
N PRO A 85 25.82 -1.47 -38.93
CA PRO A 85 24.92 -2.03 -37.93
C PRO A 85 23.50 -1.43 -37.95
N ASP A 86 23.22 -0.46 -38.83
CA ASP A 86 21.92 0.24 -38.95
C ASP A 86 21.31 0.14 -40.37
N ALA A 87 21.88 -0.68 -41.26
CA ALA A 87 21.42 -0.90 -42.64
C ALA A 87 20.42 -2.06 -42.81
#